data_AF-A0A8H7NGF2-F1
#
_entry.id   AF-A0A8H7NGF2-F1
#
_cell.length_a   1.000
_cell.length_b   1.000
_cell.length_c   1.000
_cell.angle_alpha   90.00
_cell.angle_beta   90.00
_cell.angle_gamma   90.00
#
_symmetry.space_group_name_H-M   'P 1'
#
loop_
_entity.id
_entity.type
_entity.pdbx_description
1 polymer ?
#
loop_
_entity_poly.entity_id
_entity_poly.type
_entity_poly.pdbx_seq_one_letter_code
_entity_poly.pdbx_strand_id
1 'polypeptide(L)'
;MSSQTACASQVNAANSPQLIRSALGHSPELAALLPACRDLNSAFNELRWIREHIDKTVGLNRKRHLERLCQKRGRGVPLQYLLGTQPFGSLNIKCKPGVLIPRPETEAYVCHLQNLLESGDLLGQKLSGLGHLRIIDFCTGTGCIPLHLFSALQRSVRSLQICGVDISPVALELAQENARYNVAQGRMASSNDKQALFFQKADIFRDTDMQQFTGLPWDIMISNPRMYLEKSGITAGDRWGTLHGSMSLVLHWSRKMICLLLLPGYYMKIFFTQDYWILPKHSVPKSFLWK
;
A
#
# COMPACT_ATOMS: atom_id res chain seq x y z
N MET A 1 28.41 -6.38 15.50
CA MET A 1 28.67 -4.94 15.73
C MET A 1 28.77 -4.12 14.43
N SER A 2 28.24 -4.59 13.28
CA SER A 2 28.45 -3.95 11.96
C SER A 2 27.22 -3.26 11.34
N SER A 3 26.03 -3.40 11.91
CA SER A 3 24.78 -2.87 11.34
C SER A 3 24.31 -1.53 11.92
N GLN A 4 24.76 -1.16 13.13
CA GLN A 4 24.46 0.15 13.73
C GLN A 4 25.37 1.27 13.18
N THR A 5 26.61 0.94 12.80
CA THR A 5 27.59 1.89 12.25
C THR A 5 27.23 2.37 10.84
N ALA A 6 26.59 1.53 10.02
CA ALA A 6 26.18 1.89 8.65
C ALA A 6 24.98 2.86 8.60
N CYS A 7 24.07 2.80 9.58
CA CYS A 7 22.93 3.73 9.67
C CYS A 7 23.38 5.10 10.18
N ALA A 8 24.29 5.14 11.16
CA ALA A 8 24.87 6.37 11.69
C ALA A 8 25.78 7.09 10.67
N SER A 9 26.55 6.34 9.87
CA SER A 9 27.40 6.93 8.82
C SER A 9 26.59 7.54 7.67
N GLN A 10 25.46 6.94 7.29
CA GLN A 10 24.57 7.49 6.26
C GLN A 10 23.81 8.73 6.74
N VAL A 11 23.43 8.80 8.03
CA VAL A 11 22.80 10.00 8.61
C VAL A 11 23.81 11.17 8.71
N ASN A 12 25.09 10.88 8.97
CA ASN A 12 26.15 11.89 9.01
C ASN A 12 26.54 12.43 7.62
N ALA A 13 26.43 11.62 6.56
CA ALA A 13 26.69 12.08 5.18
C ALA A 13 25.59 13.02 4.64
N ALA A 14 24.32 12.72 4.99
CA ALA A 14 23.12 13.46 4.58
C ALA A 14 23.05 14.91 5.08
N ASN A 15 23.77 15.23 6.15
CA ASN A 15 23.85 16.56 6.75
C ASN A 15 25.27 17.15 6.70
N SER A 16 26.11 16.68 5.77
CA SER A 16 27.46 17.21 5.66
C SER A 16 27.42 18.72 5.35
N PRO A 17 28.26 19.55 6.00
CA PRO A 17 28.29 21.00 5.77
C PRO A 17 28.52 21.37 4.29
N GLN A 18 29.23 20.52 3.54
CA GLN A 18 29.44 20.67 2.10
C GLN A 18 28.14 20.50 1.30
N LEU A 19 27.33 19.47 1.62
CA LEU A 19 26.06 19.22 0.95
C LEU A 19 25.04 20.33 1.25
N ILE A 20 24.99 20.79 2.50
CA ILE A 20 24.13 21.92 2.90
C ILE A 20 24.55 23.20 2.18
N ARG A 21 25.85 23.51 2.13
CA ARG A 21 26.37 24.68 1.41
C ARG A 21 26.09 24.59 -0.09
N SER A 22 26.25 23.41 -0.69
CA SER A 22 25.90 23.16 -2.08
C SER A 22 24.40 23.40 -2.34
N ALA A 23 23.52 22.86 -1.50
CA ALA A 23 22.07 23.09 -1.64
C ALA A 23 21.67 24.56 -1.48
N LEU A 24 22.26 25.26 -0.50
CA LEU A 24 22.05 26.70 -0.29
C LEU A 24 22.54 27.54 -1.48
N GLY A 25 23.57 27.08 -2.18
CA GLY A 25 24.04 27.69 -3.43
C GLY A 25 23.02 27.60 -4.57
N HIS A 26 22.09 26.64 -4.53
CA HIS A 26 20.99 26.54 -5.48
C HIS A 26 19.73 27.28 -5.01
N SER A 27 19.25 26.99 -3.80
CA SER A 27 18.09 27.68 -3.21
C SER A 27 17.91 27.34 -1.72
N PRO A 28 17.35 28.25 -0.90
CA PRO A 28 17.06 27.96 0.51
C PRO A 28 16.02 26.83 0.68
N GLU A 29 15.11 26.66 -0.27
CA GLU A 29 14.10 25.59 -0.24
C GLU A 29 14.72 24.22 -0.43
N LEU A 30 15.72 24.09 -1.31
CA LEU A 30 16.43 22.83 -1.53
C LEU A 30 17.19 22.40 -0.26
N ALA A 31 17.85 23.34 0.40
CA ALA A 31 18.53 23.08 1.67
C ALA A 31 17.56 22.61 2.76
N ALA A 32 16.34 23.15 2.79
CA ALA A 32 15.31 22.74 3.74
C ALA A 32 14.81 21.29 3.53
N LEU A 33 14.96 20.72 2.33
CA LEU A 33 14.55 19.35 2.00
C LEU A 33 15.60 18.28 2.35
N LEU A 34 16.87 18.66 2.45
CA LEU A 34 17.99 17.75 2.68
C LEU A 34 17.82 16.82 3.88
N PRO A 35 17.34 17.26 5.07
CA PRO A 35 17.20 16.37 6.22
C PRO A 35 16.29 15.17 5.93
N ALA A 36 15.34 15.34 5.02
CA ALA A 36 14.37 14.32 4.64
C ALA A 36 14.80 13.51 3.41
N CYS A 37 15.45 14.14 2.43
CA CYS A 37 15.85 13.54 1.15
C CYS A 37 17.22 12.85 1.21
N ARG A 38 18.10 13.29 2.12
CA ARG A 38 19.47 12.78 2.34
C ARG A 38 20.47 12.96 1.20
N ASP A 39 20.01 13.32 0.00
CA ASP A 39 20.84 13.68 -1.15
C ASP A 39 20.21 14.81 -1.99
N LEU A 40 21.02 15.44 -2.85
CA LEU A 40 20.60 16.57 -3.68
C LEU A 40 19.61 16.16 -4.78
N ASN A 41 19.80 15.01 -5.43
CA ASN A 41 18.94 14.58 -6.53
C ASN A 41 17.52 14.33 -6.04
N SER A 42 17.37 13.62 -4.92
CA SER A 42 16.10 13.43 -4.24
C SER A 42 15.48 14.76 -3.83
N ALA A 43 16.27 15.69 -3.28
CA ALA A 43 15.79 17.03 -2.92
C ALA A 43 15.30 17.83 -4.15
N PHE A 44 15.99 17.74 -5.29
CA PHE A 44 15.56 18.39 -6.52
C PHE A 44 14.25 17.81 -7.05
N ASN A 45 14.10 16.48 -7.03
CA ASN A 45 12.88 15.81 -7.45
C ASN A 45 11.69 16.20 -6.56
N GLU A 46 11.86 16.18 -5.24
CA GLU A 46 10.81 16.59 -4.32
C GLU A 46 10.47 18.08 -4.46
N LEU A 47 11.48 18.95 -4.63
CA LEU A 47 11.25 20.38 -4.84
C LEU A 47 10.45 20.64 -6.12
N ARG A 48 10.75 19.91 -7.19
CA ARG A 48 9.99 19.96 -8.45
C ARG A 48 8.52 19.59 -8.22
N TRP A 49 8.25 18.47 -7.53
CA TRP A 49 6.87 18.04 -7.24
C TRP A 49 6.11 19.04 -6.37
N ILE A 50 6.77 19.64 -5.37
CA ILE A 50 6.15 20.67 -4.52
C ILE A 50 5.82 21.92 -5.35
N ARG A 51 6.69 22.35 -6.27
CA ARG A 51 6.42 23.47 -7.17
C ARG A 51 5.22 23.19 -8.09
N GLU A 52 5.20 22.03 -8.73
CA GLU A 52 4.08 21.59 -9.59
C GLU A 52 2.74 21.54 -8.84
N HIS A 53 2.76 21.18 -7.55
CA HIS A 53 1.57 21.21 -6.69
C HIS A 53 1.09 22.64 -6.39
N ILE A 54 2.02 23.55 -6.11
CA ILE A 54 1.70 24.96 -5.84
C ILE A 54 1.16 25.65 -7.09
N ASP A 55 1.68 25.33 -8.26
CA ASP A 55 1.20 25.93 -9.53
C ASP A 55 -0.27 25.59 -9.81
N LYS A 56 -0.75 24.45 -9.31
CA LYS A 56 -2.17 24.05 -9.37
C LYS A 56 -3.05 24.72 -8.31
N THR A 57 -2.46 25.42 -7.34
CA THR A 57 -3.16 26.00 -6.20
C THR A 57 -3.40 27.50 -6.40
N VAL A 58 -4.66 27.90 -6.54
CA VAL A 58 -5.06 29.31 -6.76
C VAL A 58 -5.11 30.09 -5.44
N GLY A 59 -4.67 31.36 -5.46
CA GLY A 59 -4.94 32.32 -4.37
C GLY A 59 -3.94 32.34 -3.20
N LEU A 60 -2.81 31.65 -3.27
CA LEU A 60 -1.79 31.65 -2.21
C LEU A 60 -0.52 32.38 -2.65
N ASN A 61 0.13 33.08 -1.72
CA ASN A 61 1.48 33.60 -1.94
C ASN A 61 2.43 32.41 -2.18
N ARG A 62 2.78 32.18 -3.46
CA ARG A 62 3.50 30.98 -3.93
C ARG A 62 4.80 30.77 -3.19
N LYS A 63 5.58 31.84 -2.98
CA LYS A 63 6.87 31.78 -2.27
C LYS A 63 6.69 31.32 -0.83
N ARG A 64 5.79 31.98 -0.08
CA ARG A 64 5.53 31.63 1.32
C ARG A 64 4.94 30.21 1.47
N HIS A 65 4.16 29.77 0.49
CA HIS A 65 3.62 28.41 0.48
C HIS A 65 4.73 27.37 0.25
N LEU A 66 5.60 27.61 -0.73
CA LEU A 66 6.74 26.75 -1.04
C LEU A 66 7.66 26.57 0.16
N GLU A 67 8.08 27.69 0.77
CA GLU A 67 8.93 27.68 1.97
C GLU A 67 8.30 26.84 3.10
N ARG A 68 6.99 26.98 3.33
CA ARG A 68 6.27 26.22 4.36
C ARG A 68 6.24 24.72 4.07
N LEU A 69 5.99 24.31 2.83
CA LEU A 69 5.97 22.89 2.47
C LEU A 69 7.36 22.27 2.56
N CYS A 70 8.40 22.94 2.07
CA CYS A 70 9.78 22.47 2.19
C CYS A 70 10.22 22.35 3.66
N GLN A 71 9.88 23.31 4.51
CA GLN A 71 10.16 23.23 5.96
C GLN A 71 9.44 22.06 6.64
N LYS A 72 8.15 21.84 6.33
CA LYS A 72 7.42 20.68 6.86
C LYS A 72 8.05 19.37 6.40
N ARG A 73 8.44 19.29 5.13
CA ARG A 73 9.10 18.10 4.58
C ARG A 73 10.43 17.83 5.29
N GLY A 74 11.25 18.86 5.48
CA GLY A 74 12.52 18.78 6.22
C GLY A 74 12.36 18.31 7.68
N ARG A 75 11.20 18.56 8.30
CA ARG A 75 10.85 18.04 9.64
C ARG A 75 10.38 16.59 9.65
N GLY A 76 10.39 15.91 8.50
CA GLY A 76 10.00 14.51 8.38
C GLY A 76 8.53 14.26 8.06
N VAL A 77 7.74 15.30 7.75
CA VAL A 77 6.37 15.09 7.24
C VAL A 77 6.46 14.36 5.88
N PRO A 78 5.73 13.25 5.68
CA PRO A 78 5.71 12.56 4.40
C PRO A 78 5.26 13.49 3.27
N LEU A 79 5.96 13.44 2.13
CA LEU A 79 5.67 14.26 0.96
C LEU A 79 4.20 14.13 0.52
N GLN A 80 3.64 12.92 0.57
CA GLN A 80 2.27 12.63 0.15
C GLN A 80 1.22 13.36 0.97
N TYR A 81 1.49 13.63 2.25
CA TYR A 81 0.59 14.46 3.07
C TYR A 81 0.71 15.94 2.74
N LEU A 82 1.86 16.38 2.21
CA LEU A 82 2.05 17.74 1.73
C LEU A 82 1.38 17.95 0.38
N LEU A 83 1.50 16.98 -0.54
CA LEU A 83 0.85 17.00 -1.85
C LEU A 83 -0.65 16.66 -1.78
N GLY A 84 -1.08 16.04 -0.68
CA GLY A 84 -2.46 15.59 -0.44
C GLY A 84 -2.86 14.31 -1.19
N THR A 85 -2.10 13.90 -2.21
CA THR A 85 -2.36 12.70 -3.03
C THR A 85 -1.10 11.92 -3.36
N GLN A 86 -1.27 10.63 -3.65
CA GLN A 86 -0.25 9.73 -4.19
C GLN A 86 -0.84 9.04 -5.44
N PRO A 87 -0.12 9.01 -6.57
CA PRO A 87 -0.54 8.22 -7.73
C PRO A 87 -0.53 6.72 -7.41
N PHE A 88 -1.50 5.99 -7.96
CA PHE A 88 -1.62 4.54 -7.84
C PHE A 88 -2.32 3.97 -9.09
N GLY A 89 -1.54 3.46 -10.04
CA GLY A 89 -1.99 3.11 -11.38
C GLY A 89 -2.54 4.34 -12.12
N SER A 90 -3.76 4.23 -12.65
CA SER A 90 -4.44 5.34 -13.32
C SER A 90 -5.09 6.34 -12.34
N LEU A 91 -5.08 6.05 -11.03
CA LEU A 91 -5.82 6.81 -10.01
C LEU A 91 -4.91 7.74 -9.21
N ASN A 92 -5.52 8.74 -8.58
CA ASN A 92 -4.87 9.52 -7.53
C ASN A 92 -5.56 9.25 -6.20
N ILE A 93 -4.79 8.79 -5.23
CA ILE A 93 -5.27 8.39 -3.91
C ILE A 93 -4.94 9.50 -2.93
N LYS A 94 -5.97 10.12 -2.35
CA LYS A 94 -5.79 11.09 -1.26
C LYS A 94 -5.15 10.41 -0.06
N CYS A 95 -4.21 11.11 0.54
CA CYS A 95 -3.42 10.65 1.68
C CYS A 95 -3.69 11.56 2.88
N LYS A 96 -4.07 10.97 4.01
CA LYS A 96 -4.28 11.70 5.27
C LYS A 96 -3.49 11.04 6.41
N PRO A 97 -3.03 11.82 7.41
CA PRO A 97 -2.47 11.26 8.63
C PRO A 97 -3.43 10.23 9.27
N GLY A 98 -2.87 9.15 9.83
CA GLY A 98 -3.65 8.06 10.43
C GLY A 98 -3.95 6.91 9.48
N VAL A 99 -3.83 7.09 8.17
CA VAL A 99 -4.01 6.01 7.17
C VAL A 99 -2.70 5.73 6.44
N LEU A 100 -2.46 4.48 6.02
CA LEU A 100 -1.20 4.10 5.40
C LEU A 100 -1.11 4.71 4.00
N ILE A 101 -0.02 5.44 3.73
CA ILE A 101 0.27 5.94 2.38
C ILE A 101 0.49 4.73 1.44
N PRO A 102 -0.18 4.66 0.28
CA PRO A 102 0.05 3.60 -0.71
C PRO A 102 1.54 3.48 -1.06
N ARG A 103 2.06 2.25 -1.09
CA ARG A 103 3.47 2.00 -1.38
C ARG A 103 3.65 1.62 -2.85
N PRO A 104 4.74 2.06 -3.52
CA PRO A 104 5.02 1.68 -4.91
C PRO A 104 5.06 0.16 -5.12
N GLU A 105 5.48 -0.60 -4.11
CA GLU A 105 5.50 -2.06 -4.15
C GLU A 105 4.08 -2.65 -4.18
N THR A 106 3.13 -2.00 -3.48
CA THR A 106 1.71 -2.37 -3.55
C THR A 106 1.14 -2.09 -4.94
N GLU A 107 1.51 -0.96 -5.54
CA GLU A 107 1.10 -0.61 -6.90
C GLU A 107 1.60 -1.64 -7.90
N ALA A 108 2.89 -1.98 -7.87
CA ALA A 108 3.48 -2.97 -8.77
C ALA A 108 2.79 -4.34 -8.65
N TYR A 109 2.49 -4.78 -7.43
CA TYR A 109 1.75 -6.01 -7.17
C TYR A 109 0.33 -5.98 -7.77
N VAL A 110 -0.42 -4.90 -7.55
CA VAL A 110 -1.81 -4.80 -8.05
C VAL A 110 -1.84 -4.72 -9.58
N CYS A 111 -0.91 -3.98 -10.19
CA CYS A 111 -0.76 -3.95 -11.65
C CYS A 111 -0.45 -5.34 -12.21
N HIS A 112 0.41 -6.11 -11.55
CA HIS A 112 0.68 -7.49 -11.95
C HIS A 112 -0.54 -8.39 -11.80
N LEU A 113 -1.29 -8.26 -10.70
CA LEU A 113 -2.54 -8.98 -10.49
C LEU A 113 -3.58 -8.66 -11.57
N GLN A 114 -3.71 -7.38 -11.95
CA GLN A 114 -4.54 -6.97 -13.08
C GLN A 114 -4.14 -7.70 -14.36
N ASN A 115 -2.84 -7.74 -14.69
CA ASN A 115 -2.36 -8.42 -15.89
C ASN A 115 -2.70 -9.92 -15.89
N LEU A 116 -2.53 -10.61 -14.76
CA LEU A 116 -2.89 -12.03 -14.62
C LEU A 116 -4.40 -12.29 -14.74
N LEU A 117 -5.20 -11.33 -14.31
CA LEU A 117 -6.65 -11.38 -14.45
C LEU A 117 -7.06 -11.20 -15.92
N GLU A 118 -6.49 -10.20 -16.59
CA GLU A 118 -6.75 -9.89 -18.00
C GLU A 118 -6.30 -10.99 -18.96
N SER A 119 -5.13 -11.60 -18.72
CA SER A 119 -4.64 -12.74 -19.51
C SER A 119 -5.46 -14.00 -19.31
N GLY A 120 -6.11 -14.13 -18.15
CA GLY A 120 -6.83 -15.31 -17.71
C GLY A 120 -5.95 -16.35 -17.02
N ASP A 121 -4.66 -16.07 -16.82
CA ASP A 121 -3.72 -17.01 -16.19
C ASP A 121 -4.09 -17.33 -14.74
N LEU A 122 -4.77 -16.41 -14.05
CA LEU A 122 -5.19 -16.64 -12.67
C LEU A 122 -6.48 -17.46 -12.56
N LEU A 123 -7.44 -17.22 -13.45
CA LEU A 123 -8.80 -17.77 -13.36
C LEU A 123 -9.05 -18.91 -14.37
N GLY A 124 -8.09 -19.22 -15.23
CA GLY A 124 -8.24 -20.21 -16.31
C GLY A 124 -9.10 -19.75 -17.49
N GLN A 125 -9.57 -18.51 -17.48
CA GLN A 125 -10.36 -17.90 -18.55
C GLN A 125 -10.20 -16.37 -18.57
N LYS A 126 -10.37 -15.75 -19.74
CA LYS A 126 -10.30 -14.30 -19.91
C LYS A 126 -11.47 -13.57 -19.25
N LEU A 127 -11.24 -12.33 -18.81
CA LEU A 127 -12.25 -11.46 -18.20
C LEU A 127 -13.50 -11.26 -19.06
N SER A 128 -13.35 -11.15 -20.38
CA SER A 128 -14.48 -10.96 -21.29
C SER A 128 -15.50 -12.11 -21.27
N GLY A 129 -15.09 -13.30 -20.82
CA GLY A 129 -15.97 -14.46 -20.62
C GLY A 129 -16.49 -14.62 -19.19
N LEU A 130 -16.04 -13.80 -18.23
CA LEU A 130 -16.47 -13.88 -16.83
C LEU A 130 -17.82 -13.18 -16.63
N GLY A 131 -18.84 -13.98 -16.29
CA GLY A 131 -20.17 -13.48 -15.96
C GLY A 131 -20.18 -12.68 -14.65
N HIS A 132 -19.36 -13.08 -13.67
CA HIS A 132 -19.18 -12.37 -12.41
C HIS A 132 -17.75 -12.51 -11.87
N LEU A 133 -17.31 -11.54 -11.07
CA LEU A 133 -16.06 -11.58 -10.32
C LEU A 133 -16.24 -10.86 -8.97
N ARG A 134 -15.87 -11.54 -7.88
CA ARG A 134 -15.95 -11.03 -6.51
C ARG A 134 -14.57 -10.98 -5.87
N ILE A 135 -14.14 -9.78 -5.49
CA ILE A 135 -12.83 -9.52 -4.89
C ILE A 135 -13.03 -8.93 -3.49
N ILE A 136 -12.29 -9.42 -2.50
CA ILE A 136 -12.24 -8.82 -1.16
C ILE A 136 -10.80 -8.43 -0.82
N ASP A 137 -10.62 -7.24 -0.26
CA ASP A 137 -9.34 -6.71 0.20
C ASP A 137 -9.39 -6.43 1.70
N PHE A 138 -8.64 -7.20 2.49
CA PHE A 138 -8.53 -7.01 3.94
C PHE A 138 -7.41 -6.04 4.29
N CYS A 139 -7.66 -5.20 5.30
CA CYS A 139 -6.78 -4.08 5.69
C CYS A 139 -6.67 -3.02 4.58
N THR A 140 -7.80 -2.62 3.99
CA THR A 140 -7.83 -1.83 2.76
C THR A 140 -7.20 -0.43 2.88
N GLY A 141 -7.13 0.13 4.09
CA GLY A 141 -6.49 1.42 4.34
C GLY A 141 -7.11 2.55 3.49
N THR A 142 -6.34 3.10 2.56
CA THR A 142 -6.80 4.18 1.66
C THR A 142 -7.77 3.70 0.57
N GLY A 143 -8.00 2.38 0.46
CA GLY A 143 -8.77 1.76 -0.62
C GLY A 143 -8.00 1.64 -1.93
N CYS A 144 -6.68 1.85 -1.95
CA CYS A 144 -5.91 1.91 -3.20
C CYS A 144 -6.00 0.63 -4.03
N ILE A 145 -5.97 -0.55 -3.39
CA ILE A 145 -6.09 -1.86 -4.05
C ILE A 145 -7.47 -2.01 -4.70
N PRO A 146 -8.60 -1.96 -3.95
CA PRO A 146 -9.92 -2.20 -4.54
C PRO A 146 -10.31 -1.10 -5.52
N LEU A 147 -9.89 0.15 -5.32
CA LEU A 147 -10.15 1.23 -6.28
C LEU A 147 -9.46 0.98 -7.61
N HIS A 148 -8.18 0.58 -7.58
CA HIS A 148 -7.43 0.31 -8.79
C HIS A 148 -8.03 -0.87 -9.56
N LEU A 149 -8.29 -1.99 -8.87
CA LEU A 149 -8.90 -3.17 -9.49
C LEU A 149 -10.30 -2.85 -10.03
N PHE A 150 -11.11 -2.08 -9.30
CA PHE A 150 -12.42 -1.66 -9.79
C PHE A 150 -12.27 -0.83 -11.06
N SER A 151 -11.40 0.17 -11.04
CA SER A 151 -11.17 1.05 -12.19
C SER A 151 -10.72 0.29 -13.43
N ALA A 152 -9.85 -0.70 -13.27
CA ALA A 152 -9.30 -1.49 -14.37
C ALA A 152 -10.31 -2.51 -14.91
N LEU A 153 -11.02 -3.22 -14.02
CA LEU A 153 -11.81 -4.40 -14.38
C LEU A 153 -13.27 -4.08 -14.74
N GLN A 154 -13.80 -2.93 -14.31
CA GLN A 154 -15.22 -2.56 -14.45
C GLN A 154 -15.77 -2.58 -15.90
N ARG A 155 -14.88 -2.45 -16.91
CA ARG A 155 -15.27 -2.49 -18.33
C ARG A 155 -15.18 -3.89 -18.94
N SER A 156 -14.39 -4.76 -18.32
CA SER A 156 -14.07 -6.09 -18.86
C SER A 156 -14.92 -7.20 -18.24
N VAL A 157 -15.44 -6.99 -17.03
CA VAL A 157 -16.26 -7.95 -16.29
C VAL A 157 -17.73 -7.51 -16.31
N ARG A 158 -18.65 -8.44 -16.63
CA ARG A 158 -20.09 -8.13 -16.70
C ARG A 158 -20.70 -7.76 -15.34
N SER A 159 -20.32 -8.50 -14.30
CA SER A 159 -20.75 -8.27 -12.92
C SER A 159 -19.54 -8.27 -11.97
N LEU A 160 -19.05 -7.09 -11.59
CA LEU A 160 -17.91 -6.94 -10.68
C LEU A 160 -18.38 -6.52 -9.29
N GLN A 161 -17.87 -7.19 -8.26
CA GLN A 161 -18.10 -6.81 -6.87
C GLN A 161 -16.75 -6.77 -6.15
N ILE A 162 -16.39 -5.61 -5.60
CA ILE A 162 -15.16 -5.45 -4.82
C ILE A 162 -15.49 -4.89 -3.45
N CYS A 163 -15.02 -5.56 -2.40
CA CYS A 163 -15.18 -5.15 -1.01
C CYS A 163 -13.83 -4.79 -0.40
N GLY A 164 -13.68 -3.58 0.13
CA GLY A 164 -12.55 -3.22 0.99
C GLY A 164 -12.94 -3.31 2.46
N VAL A 165 -12.16 -4.02 3.25
CA VAL A 165 -12.41 -4.26 4.68
C VAL A 165 -11.31 -3.63 5.52
N ASP A 166 -11.68 -2.89 6.55
CA ASP A 166 -10.73 -2.34 7.52
C ASP A 166 -11.38 -2.21 8.91
N ILE A 167 -10.57 -2.34 9.96
CA ILE A 167 -11.03 -2.12 11.34
C ILE A 167 -11.16 -0.61 11.64
N SER A 168 -10.39 0.23 10.95
CA SER A 168 -10.29 1.67 11.19
C SER A 168 -11.40 2.44 10.46
N PRO A 169 -12.31 3.13 11.19
CA PRO A 169 -13.32 3.98 10.57
C PRO A 169 -12.71 5.11 9.72
N VAL A 170 -11.58 5.66 10.16
CA VAL A 170 -10.85 6.73 9.46
C VAL A 170 -10.30 6.25 8.11
N ALA A 171 -9.86 4.99 8.04
CA ALA A 171 -9.42 4.38 6.78
C ALA A 171 -10.59 4.23 5.81
N LEU A 172 -11.72 3.68 6.27
CA LEU A 172 -12.92 3.48 5.46
C LEU A 172 -13.51 4.79 4.94
N GLU A 173 -13.54 5.85 5.77
CA GLU A 173 -13.98 7.18 5.34
C GLU A 173 -13.09 7.73 4.23
N LEU A 174 -11.76 7.60 4.37
CA LEU A 174 -10.81 8.02 3.35
C LEU A 174 -10.92 7.18 2.07
N ALA A 175 -11.15 5.87 2.19
CA ALA A 175 -11.36 4.99 1.04
C ALA A 175 -12.62 5.37 0.24
N GLN A 176 -13.71 5.69 0.94
CA GLN A 176 -14.93 6.22 0.30
C GLN A 176 -14.69 7.60 -0.32
N GLU A 177 -13.96 8.49 0.35
CA GLU A 177 -13.58 9.78 -0.22
C GLU A 177 -12.75 9.61 -1.49
N ASN A 178 -11.82 8.66 -1.52
CA ASN A 178 -11.02 8.33 -2.69
C ASN A 178 -11.84 7.77 -3.85
N ALA A 179 -12.87 6.96 -3.56
CA ALA A 179 -13.83 6.51 -4.56
C ALA A 179 -14.55 7.70 -5.20
N ARG A 180 -15.17 8.57 -4.38
CA ARG A 180 -15.89 9.76 -4.85
C ARG A 180 -14.97 10.71 -5.62
N TYR A 181 -13.74 10.90 -5.14
CA TYR A 181 -12.75 11.74 -5.78
C TYR A 181 -12.38 11.22 -7.17
N ASN A 182 -12.07 9.94 -7.34
CA ASN A 182 -11.68 9.42 -8.65
C ASN A 182 -12.85 9.33 -9.65
N VAL A 183 -14.09 9.16 -9.16
CA VAL A 183 -15.30 9.34 -9.97
C VAL A 183 -15.44 10.78 -10.45
N ALA A 184 -15.33 11.76 -9.54
CA ALA A 184 -15.44 13.18 -9.89
C ALA A 184 -14.33 13.66 -10.85
N GLN A 185 -13.19 12.96 -10.86
CA GLN A 185 -12.08 13.20 -11.78
C GLN A 185 -12.21 12.45 -13.12
N GLY A 186 -13.29 11.70 -13.34
CA GLY A 186 -13.52 10.93 -14.57
C GLY A 186 -12.57 9.75 -14.76
N ARG A 187 -11.89 9.30 -13.70
CA ARG A 187 -10.92 8.19 -13.76
C ARG A 187 -11.55 6.83 -13.53
N MET A 188 -12.74 6.80 -12.96
CA MET A 188 -13.47 5.59 -12.57
C MET A 188 -14.97 5.84 -12.71
N ALA A 189 -15.78 4.83 -13.05
CA ALA A 189 -17.23 4.98 -13.06
C ALA A 189 -17.80 4.83 -11.65
N SER A 190 -18.99 5.38 -11.42
CA SER A 190 -19.74 5.17 -10.18
C SER A 190 -20.20 3.71 -10.05
N SER A 191 -20.28 3.23 -8.82
CA SER A 191 -20.86 1.92 -8.55
C SER A 191 -22.34 1.82 -8.92
N ASN A 192 -22.76 0.63 -9.32
CA ASN A 192 -24.15 0.26 -9.66
C ASN A 192 -24.40 -1.23 -9.36
N ASP A 193 -25.60 -1.71 -9.65
CA ASP A 193 -26.04 -3.09 -9.36
C ASP A 193 -25.11 -4.19 -9.92
N LYS A 194 -24.46 -3.93 -11.06
CA LYS A 194 -23.53 -4.87 -11.70
C LYS A 194 -22.07 -4.55 -11.42
N GLN A 195 -21.76 -3.37 -10.93
CA GLN A 195 -20.40 -2.88 -10.73
C GLN A 195 -20.34 -2.28 -9.33
N ALA A 196 -20.22 -3.12 -8.31
CA ALA A 196 -20.30 -2.72 -6.91
C ALA A 196 -18.90 -2.56 -6.31
N LEU A 197 -18.59 -1.37 -5.79
CA LEU A 197 -17.44 -1.13 -4.93
C LEU A 197 -17.97 -0.61 -3.58
N PHE A 198 -17.65 -1.31 -2.50
CA PHE A 198 -18.07 -0.91 -1.17
C PHE A 198 -17.01 -1.19 -0.12
N PHE A 199 -17.17 -0.56 1.04
CA PHE A 199 -16.23 -0.61 2.14
C PHE A 199 -16.95 -0.99 3.42
N GLN A 200 -16.40 -1.95 4.17
CA GLN A 200 -17.04 -2.49 5.36
C GLN A 200 -16.08 -2.51 6.55
N LYS A 201 -16.62 -2.16 7.72
CA LYS A 201 -15.88 -2.26 8.97
C LYS A 201 -15.94 -3.69 9.50
N ALA A 202 -14.78 -4.28 9.75
CA ALA A 202 -14.66 -5.57 10.41
C ALA A 202 -13.30 -5.72 11.06
N ASP A 203 -13.25 -6.43 12.18
CA ASP A 203 -12.01 -6.95 12.74
C ASP A 203 -11.76 -8.35 12.18
N ILE A 204 -10.73 -8.49 11.35
CA ILE A 204 -10.39 -9.76 10.69
C ILE A 204 -9.95 -10.86 11.66
N PHE A 205 -9.67 -10.51 12.92
CA PHE A 205 -9.32 -11.47 13.97
C PHE A 205 -10.52 -11.88 14.83
N ARG A 206 -11.72 -11.33 14.57
CA ARG A 206 -12.95 -11.73 15.25
C ARG A 206 -13.79 -12.62 14.34
N ASP A 207 -14.01 -13.86 14.79
CA ASP A 207 -14.82 -14.83 14.05
C ASP A 207 -16.23 -14.31 13.74
N THR A 208 -16.86 -13.59 14.69
CA THR A 208 -18.19 -12.98 14.50
C THR A 208 -18.21 -11.99 13.34
N ASP A 209 -17.16 -11.20 13.20
CA ASP A 209 -17.05 -10.21 12.12
C ASP A 209 -16.70 -10.89 10.80
N MET A 210 -16.01 -12.03 10.84
CA MET A 210 -15.63 -12.77 9.63
C MET A 210 -16.75 -13.63 9.07
N GLN A 211 -17.68 -14.12 9.91
CA GLN A 211 -18.86 -14.86 9.49
C GLN A 211 -19.72 -14.10 8.46
N GLN A 212 -19.73 -12.77 8.47
CA GLN A 212 -20.50 -11.99 7.49
C GLN A 212 -19.94 -12.12 6.05
N PHE A 213 -18.67 -12.52 5.90
CA PHE A 213 -18.02 -12.67 4.61
C PHE A 213 -18.02 -14.12 4.09
N THR A 214 -18.41 -15.10 4.91
CA THR A 214 -18.44 -16.52 4.51
C THR A 214 -19.69 -16.89 3.72
N GLY A 215 -20.77 -16.11 3.83
CA GLY A 215 -22.02 -16.34 3.10
C GLY A 215 -21.97 -16.02 1.61
N LEU A 216 -20.89 -15.41 1.12
CA LEU A 216 -20.67 -15.10 -0.29
C LEU A 216 -19.42 -15.83 -0.80
N PRO A 217 -19.47 -16.50 -1.97
CA PRO A 217 -18.27 -17.04 -2.58
C PRO A 217 -17.43 -15.89 -3.15
N TRP A 218 -16.27 -15.62 -2.54
CA TRP A 218 -15.26 -14.70 -3.05
C TRP A 218 -14.30 -15.43 -3.99
N ASP A 219 -14.06 -14.87 -5.17
CA ASP A 219 -13.15 -15.47 -6.15
C ASP A 219 -11.70 -15.15 -5.82
N ILE A 220 -11.46 -13.96 -5.28
CA ILE A 220 -10.12 -13.45 -4.96
C ILE A 220 -10.17 -12.75 -3.61
N MET A 221 -9.30 -13.17 -2.69
CA MET A 221 -9.09 -12.50 -1.41
C MET A 221 -7.67 -11.94 -1.37
N ILE A 222 -7.53 -10.66 -1.08
CA ILE A 222 -6.26 -9.91 -1.06
C ILE A 222 -6.08 -9.32 0.33
N SER A 223 -4.84 -9.15 0.78
CA SER A 223 -4.55 -8.29 1.92
C SER A 223 -3.14 -7.73 1.84
N ASN A 224 -2.99 -6.47 2.24
CA ASN A 224 -1.71 -5.84 2.54
C ASN A 224 -1.70 -5.34 4.00
N PRO A 225 -1.60 -6.26 4.97
CA PRO A 225 -1.73 -5.91 6.38
C PRO A 225 -0.51 -5.09 6.84
N ARG A 226 -0.72 -4.25 7.86
CA ARG A 226 0.39 -3.54 8.50
C ARG A 226 1.25 -4.54 9.28
N MET A 227 2.46 -4.78 8.79
CA MET A 227 3.47 -5.52 9.56
C MET A 227 4.13 -4.59 10.57
N TYR A 228 3.86 -4.77 11.86
CA TYR A 228 4.67 -4.18 12.92
C TYR A 228 5.94 -5.03 13.11
N LEU A 229 7.11 -4.39 13.01
CA LEU A 229 8.33 -4.96 13.56
C LEU A 229 8.28 -4.76 15.07
N GLU A 230 8.01 -5.83 15.81
CA GLU A 230 8.21 -5.83 17.24
C GLU A 230 9.70 -5.58 17.52
N LYS A 231 10.02 -4.57 18.35
CA LYS A 231 11.40 -4.22 18.74
C LYS A 231 11.95 -5.17 19.83
N SER A 232 11.53 -6.42 19.87
CA SER A 232 11.93 -7.43 20.84
C SER A 232 13.08 -8.28 20.27
N GLY A 233 14.30 -7.77 20.47
CA GLY A 233 15.47 -8.54 20.92
C GLY A 233 15.73 -9.97 20.42
N ILE A 234 15.76 -10.22 19.11
CA ILE A 234 16.42 -11.44 18.60
C ILE A 234 17.67 -11.03 17.83
N THR A 235 18.82 -11.41 18.39
CA THR A 235 20.13 -11.29 17.78
C THR A 235 20.28 -12.27 16.63
N ALA A 236 20.87 -11.82 15.53
CA ALA A 236 21.26 -12.68 14.42
C ALA A 236 22.30 -13.71 14.90
N GLY A 237 21.87 -14.95 15.12
CA GLY A 237 22.78 -16.02 15.54
C GLY A 237 22.15 -17.32 16.03
N ASP A 238 20.89 -17.33 16.47
CA ASP A 238 20.36 -18.53 17.14
C ASP A 238 19.84 -19.58 16.15
N ARG A 239 20.57 -20.71 16.10
CA ARG A 239 20.23 -21.91 15.36
C ARG A 239 19.01 -22.61 15.96
N TRP A 240 18.25 -23.24 15.07
CA TRP A 240 17.15 -24.18 15.31
C TRP A 240 17.28 -24.95 16.63
N GLY A 241 16.41 -24.60 17.60
CA GLY A 241 16.20 -25.35 18.82
C GLY A 241 14.83 -26.01 18.80
N THR A 242 14.82 -27.34 18.79
CA THR A 242 13.62 -28.18 18.89
C THR A 242 13.05 -28.08 20.30
N LEU A 243 11.92 -27.41 20.47
CA LEU A 243 11.09 -27.55 21.68
C LEU A 243 9.89 -28.42 21.34
N HIS A 244 9.82 -29.57 22.01
CA HIS A 244 8.79 -30.57 21.87
C HIS A 244 7.38 -29.98 22.05
N GLY A 245 6.46 -30.36 21.16
CA GLY A 245 5.06 -30.50 21.52
C GLY A 245 4.12 -29.32 21.32
N SER A 246 4.44 -28.33 20.49
CA SER A 246 3.44 -27.44 19.88
C SER A 246 4.14 -26.52 18.87
N MET A 247 3.91 -26.75 17.58
CA MET A 247 4.42 -25.89 16.50
C MET A 247 3.75 -24.52 16.56
N SER A 248 4.23 -23.65 17.45
CA SER A 248 4.04 -22.21 17.33
C SER A 248 5.05 -21.74 16.29
N LEU A 249 4.56 -21.40 15.10
CA LEU A 249 5.38 -20.89 14.01
C LEU A 249 5.79 -19.45 14.35
N VAL A 250 6.81 -19.29 15.20
CA VAL A 250 7.49 -18.00 15.40
C VAL A 250 8.38 -17.78 14.21
N LEU A 251 7.95 -16.85 13.40
CA LEU A 251 8.36 -16.71 12.02
C LEU A 251 9.28 -15.49 12.01
N HIS A 252 10.57 -15.73 11.79
CA HIS A 252 11.63 -14.72 11.89
C HIS A 252 11.72 -13.96 10.56
N TRP A 253 11.10 -12.78 10.44
CA TRP A 253 10.95 -12.11 9.13
C TRP A 253 11.68 -10.77 9.05
N SER A 254 12.62 -10.71 8.10
CA SER A 254 13.30 -9.48 7.72
C SER A 254 12.40 -8.64 6.79
N ARG A 255 12.03 -7.43 7.24
CA ARG A 255 11.66 -6.19 6.50
C ARG A 255 10.87 -6.23 5.16
N LYS A 256 10.37 -7.36 4.67
CA LYS A 256 9.75 -7.50 3.36
C LYS A 256 8.22 -7.61 3.48
N MET A 257 7.55 -6.90 2.57
CA MET A 257 6.11 -6.84 2.38
C MET A 257 5.51 -8.23 2.13
N ILE A 258 4.31 -8.49 2.66
CA ILE A 258 3.57 -9.75 2.47
C ILE A 258 2.20 -9.39 1.90
N CYS A 259 1.97 -9.70 0.62
CA CYS A 259 0.63 -9.71 0.04
C CYS A 259 0.12 -11.15 0.02
N LEU A 260 -1.06 -11.38 0.61
CA LEU A 260 -1.72 -12.68 0.60
C LEU A 260 -2.80 -12.69 -0.48
N LEU A 261 -2.71 -13.62 -1.43
CA LEU A 261 -3.78 -13.92 -2.38
C LEU A 261 -4.34 -15.32 -2.09
N LEU A 262 -5.61 -15.40 -1.72
CA LEU A 262 -6.32 -16.67 -1.53
C LEU A 262 -7.34 -16.85 -2.66
N LEU A 263 -7.27 -18.00 -3.34
CA LEU A 263 -8.27 -18.44 -4.32
C LEU A 263 -9.13 -19.56 -3.71
N PRO A 264 -10.45 -19.59 -3.94
CA PRO A 264 -11.30 -20.66 -3.46
C PRO A 264 -10.85 -22.00 -4.05
N GLY A 265 -10.56 -22.96 -3.16
CA GLY A 265 -10.29 -24.34 -3.52
C GLY A 265 -8.86 -24.83 -3.33
N TYR A 266 -7.79 -24.06 -3.65
CA TYR A 266 -6.49 -24.74 -3.85
C TYR A 266 -5.17 -24.09 -3.40
N TYR A 267 -4.95 -22.78 -3.30
CA TYR A 267 -3.59 -22.27 -2.96
C TYR A 267 -3.58 -20.92 -2.25
N MET A 268 -2.63 -20.75 -1.32
CA MET A 268 -2.23 -19.44 -0.77
C MET A 268 -1.01 -18.96 -1.54
N LYS A 269 -1.15 -17.89 -2.32
CA LYS A 269 -0.02 -17.25 -3.00
C LYS A 269 0.47 -16.10 -2.13
N ILE A 270 1.68 -16.25 -1.60
CA ILE A 270 2.37 -15.18 -0.89
C ILE A 270 3.32 -14.50 -1.87
N PHE A 271 3.14 -13.20 -2.08
CA PHE A 271 4.04 -12.40 -2.90
C PHE A 271 5.05 -11.71 -2.01
N PHE A 272 6.33 -12.05 -2.17
CA PHE A 272 7.45 -11.25 -1.68
C PHE A 272 8.07 -10.50 -2.85
N THR A 273 8.61 -9.32 -2.57
CA THR A 273 9.17 -8.39 -3.57
C THR A 273 10.29 -8.95 -4.44
N GLN A 274 10.75 -10.19 -4.22
CA GLN A 274 11.79 -10.84 -5.01
C GLN A 274 11.55 -12.34 -5.30
N ASP A 275 10.58 -13.01 -4.66
CA ASP A 275 10.33 -14.44 -4.85
C ASP A 275 8.84 -14.77 -4.72
N TYR A 276 8.34 -15.58 -5.65
CA TYR A 276 6.97 -16.09 -5.63
C TYR A 276 6.94 -17.43 -4.90
N TRP A 277 6.10 -17.55 -3.87
CA TRP A 277 5.85 -18.84 -3.22
C TRP A 277 4.39 -19.22 -3.38
N ILE A 278 4.16 -20.31 -4.13
CA ILE A 278 2.87 -21.02 -4.13
C ILE A 278 2.95 -22.00 -2.97
N LEU A 279 2.24 -21.72 -1.87
CA LEU A 279 2.16 -22.68 -0.78
C LEU A 279 1.07 -23.71 -1.08
N PRO A 280 1.41 -25.01 -1.08
CA PRO A 280 0.41 -26.06 -1.11
C PRO A 280 -0.51 -25.95 0.11
N LYS A 281 -1.79 -26.31 -0.04
CA LYS A 281 -2.80 -26.29 1.02
C LYS A 281 -2.36 -26.95 2.33
N HIS A 282 -1.48 -27.95 2.29
CA HIS A 282 -0.97 -28.66 3.47
C HIS A 282 0.16 -27.94 4.22
N SER A 283 0.79 -26.94 3.59
CA SER A 283 1.91 -26.17 4.16
C SER A 283 1.46 -24.86 4.82
N VAL A 284 0.19 -24.48 4.67
CA VAL A 284 -0.41 -23.32 5.31
C VAL A 284 -0.88 -23.75 6.72
N PRO A 285 -0.44 -23.07 7.80
CA PRO A 285 -0.91 -23.37 9.15
C PRO A 285 -2.44 -23.40 9.19
N LYS A 286 -3.04 -24.37 9.89
CA LYS A 286 -4.50 -24.48 9.99
C LYS A 286 -5.17 -23.24 10.60
N SER A 287 -4.42 -22.37 11.28
CA SER A 287 -4.87 -21.05 11.75
C SER A 287 -5.05 -20.00 10.66
N PHE A 288 -4.51 -20.24 9.46
CA PHE A 288 -4.66 -19.39 8.26
C PHE A 288 -5.62 -19.98 7.22
N LEU A 289 -6.01 -21.25 7.38
CA LEU A 289 -7.00 -21.90 6.55
C LEU A 289 -8.36 -21.83 7.27
N TRP A 290 -9.23 -20.97 6.77
CA TRP A 290 -10.63 -20.93 7.21
C TRP A 290 -11.28 -22.29 6.91
N LYS A 291 -11.89 -22.91 7.93
CA LYS A 291 -12.67 -24.15 7.77
C LYS A 291 -13.97 -23.89 7.02
#